data_AF-B7LPN7-F1
#
_entry.id   AF-B7LPN7-F1
#
_cell.length_a   1.000
_cell.length_b   1.000
_cell.length_c   1.000
_cell.angle_alpha   90.00
_cell.angle_beta   90.00
_cell.angle_gamma   90.00
#
_symmetry.space_group_name_H-M   'P 1'
#
loop_
_entity.id
_entity.type
_entity.pdbx_description
1 polymer ?
#
loop_
_entity_poly.entity_id
_entity_poly.type
_entity_poly.pdbx_seq_one_letter_code
_entity_poly.pdbx_strand_id
1 'polypeptide(L)'
;MCEFNAVQRRVFSEEVINVIDTLRERSFKLAFRITGNSDISARISDDIELISKRMVMGDQQSWAVKGLWSCYCNGLFPCHI
;
A
#
# COMPACT_ATOMS: atom_id res chain seq x y z
N MET A 1 14.91 -9.00 -6.47
CA MET A 1 15.03 -7.57 -6.81
C MET A 1 13.67 -6.93 -6.59
N CYS A 2 13.58 -6.14 -5.52
CA CYS A 2 12.37 -5.80 -4.74
C CYS A 2 11.22 -5.21 -5.55
N GLU A 3 10.00 -5.69 -5.32
CA GLU A 3 8.78 -5.20 -5.97
C GLU A 3 8.60 -3.68 -5.92
N PHE A 4 9.14 -3.05 -4.87
CA PHE A 4 9.21 -1.61 -4.70
C PHE A 4 9.93 -0.89 -5.85
N ASN A 5 11.09 -1.39 -6.28
CA ASN A 5 11.90 -0.80 -7.35
C ASN A 5 11.25 -0.94 -8.74
N ALA A 6 10.44 -1.99 -8.94
CA ALA A 6 9.74 -2.20 -10.20
C ALA A 6 8.58 -1.20 -10.39
N VAL A 7 7.95 -0.78 -9.28
CA VAL A 7 6.86 0.19 -9.28
C VAL A 7 7.36 1.62 -9.48
N GLN A 8 8.51 1.98 -8.90
CA GLN A 8 9.10 3.33 -9.04
C GLN A 8 9.49 3.70 -10.48
N ARG A 9 9.71 2.73 -11.37
CA ARG A 9 10.15 2.98 -12.75
C ARG A 9 9.02 3.29 -13.73
N ARG A 10 7.76 3.24 -13.30
CA ARG A 10 6.60 3.50 -14.16
C ARG A 10 5.97 4.85 -13.85
N VAL A 11 5.53 5.51 -14.91
CA VAL A 11 4.78 6.76 -14.84
C VAL A 11 3.30 6.43 -14.78
N PHE A 12 2.62 6.90 -13.73
CA PHE A 12 1.17 6.84 -13.59
C PHE A 12 0.58 8.19 -13.97
N SER A 13 -0.69 8.23 -14.42
CA SER A 13 -1.36 9.50 -14.67
C SER A 13 -1.53 10.28 -13.37
N GLU A 14 -1.62 11.60 -13.46
CA GLU A 14 -1.85 12.48 -12.31
C GLU A 14 -3.13 12.13 -11.55
N GLU A 15 -4.20 11.78 -12.28
CA GLU A 15 -5.44 11.30 -11.68
C GLU A 15 -5.22 10.06 -10.81
N VAL A 16 -4.47 9.07 -11.31
CA VAL A 16 -4.16 7.85 -10.54
C VAL A 16 -3.31 8.18 -9.31
N ILE A 17 -2.31 9.06 -9.45
CA ILE A 17 -1.46 9.49 -8.35
C ILE A 17 -2.31 10.14 -7.25
N ASN A 18 -3.20 11.07 -7.61
CA ASN A 18 -4.07 11.77 -6.66
C ASN A 18 -5.00 10.82 -5.90
N VAL A 19 -5.54 9.79 -6.57
CA VAL A 19 -6.35 8.76 -5.92
C VAL A 19 -5.50 7.96 -4.93
N ILE A 20 -4.29 7.55 -5.34
CA ILE A 20 -3.38 6.81 -4.47
C ILE A 20 -2.99 7.63 -3.24
N ASP A 21 -2.65 8.90 -3.42
CA ASP A 21 -2.29 9.79 -2.30
C ASP A 21 -3.45 9.99 -1.33
N THR A 22 -4.69 10.08 -1.83
CA THR A 22 -5.89 10.12 -0.99
C THR A 22 -6.05 8.83 -0.16
N LEU A 23 -5.77 7.66 -0.76
CA LEU A 23 -5.81 6.38 -0.05
C LEU A 23 -4.71 6.28 1.01
N ARG A 24 -3.50 6.72 0.68
CA ARG A 24 -2.38 6.79 1.62
C ARG A 24 -2.72 7.67 2.82
N GLU A 25 -3.19 8.89 2.59
CA GLU A 25 -3.55 9.82 3.67
C GLU A 25 -4.63 9.23 4.58
N ARG A 26 -5.67 8.62 3.99
CA ARG A 26 -6.75 7.98 4.76
C ARG A 26 -6.23 6.82 5.60
N SER A 27 -5.43 5.94 5.01
CA SER A 27 -4.86 4.79 5.72
C SER A 27 -3.95 5.21 6.87
N PHE A 28 -3.09 6.21 6.66
CA PHE A 28 -2.25 6.79 7.69
C PHE A 28 -3.08 7.34 8.85
N LYS A 29 -4.06 8.20 8.56
CA LYS A 29 -4.89 8.85 9.60
C LYS A 29 -5.71 7.84 10.39
N LEU A 30 -6.25 6.81 9.73
CA LEU A 30 -7.00 5.74 10.40
C LEU A 30 -6.09 4.91 11.31
N ALA A 31 -4.94 4.48 10.80
CA ALA A 31 -3.96 3.73 11.57
C ALA A 31 -3.45 4.53 12.78
N PHE A 32 -3.13 5.81 12.58
CA PHE A 32 -2.60 6.68 13.61
C PHE A 32 -3.62 6.91 14.73
N ARG A 33 -4.90 7.07 14.37
CA ARG A 33 -5.98 7.20 15.36
C ARG A 33 -6.10 5.98 16.29
N ILE A 34 -5.81 4.79 15.78
CA ILE A 34 -5.93 3.53 16.54
C ILE A 34 -4.65 3.25 17.33
N THR A 35 -3.48 3.45 16.71
CA THR A 35 -2.20 3.01 17.24
C THR A 35 -1.46 4.10 18.02
N GLY A 36 -1.74 5.37 17.76
CA GLY A 36 -0.94 6.50 18.23
C GLY A 36 0.50 6.50 17.73
N ASN A 37 0.85 5.64 16.77
CA ASN A 37 2.22 5.39 16.35
C ASN A 37 2.41 5.77 14.88
N SER A 38 3.26 6.77 14.62
CA SER A 38 3.54 7.28 13.29
C SER A 38 4.25 6.26 12.39
N ASP A 39 5.13 5.44 12.95
CA ASP A 39 5.95 4.50 12.18
C ASP A 39 5.11 3.35 11.65
N ILE A 40 4.23 2.79 12.49
CA ILE A 40 3.25 1.79 12.07
C ILE A 40 2.31 2.38 11.02
N SER A 41 1.84 3.61 11.23
CA SER A 41 0.92 4.28 10.31
C SER A 41 1.57 4.57 8.96
N ALA A 42 2.84 4.99 8.95
CA ALA A 42 3.62 5.20 7.74
C ALA A 42 3.79 3.89 6.97
N ARG A 43 4.09 2.79 7.67
CA ARG A 43 4.23 1.47 7.04
C ARG A 43 2.94 1.04 6.33
N ILE A 44 1.79 1.19 6.99
CA ILE A 44 0.49 0.87 6.38
C ILE A 44 0.25 1.74 5.14
N SER A 45 0.52 3.04 5.23
CA SER A 45 0.40 3.97 4.09
C SER A 45 1.26 3.54 2.89
N ASP A 46 2.50 3.11 3.13
CA ASP A 46 3.39 2.65 2.07
C ASP A 46 2.94 1.33 1.46
N ASP A 47 2.41 0.40 2.27
CA ASP A 47 1.82 -0.83 1.76
C ASP A 47 0.61 -0.54 0.86
N ILE A 48 -0.24 0.42 1.24
CA ILE A 48 -1.40 0.85 0.42
C ILE A 48 -0.95 1.46 -0.90
N GLU A 49 0.13 2.27 -0.91
CA GLU A 49 0.73 2.76 -2.16
C GLU A 49 1.14 1.59 -3.06
N LEU A 50 1.88 0.63 -2.51
CA LEU A 50 2.44 -0.50 -3.25
C LEU A 50 1.32 -1.39 -3.83
N ILE A 51 0.32 -1.74 -3.01
CA ILE A 51 -0.86 -2.50 -3.41
C ILE A 51 -1.59 -1.78 -4.54
N SER A 52 -1.89 -0.49 -4.36
CA SER A 52 -2.68 0.28 -5.32
C SER A 52 -1.98 0.37 -6.68
N LYS A 53 -0.68 0.67 -6.70
CA LYS A 53 0.10 0.73 -7.94
C LYS A 53 0.12 -0.63 -8.66
N ARG A 54 0.24 -1.74 -7.93
CA ARG A 54 0.20 -3.09 -8.51
C ARG A 54 -1.17 -3.46 -9.06
N MET A 55 -2.25 -3.10 -8.36
CA MET A 55 -3.62 -3.28 -8.84
C MET A 55 -3.88 -2.48 -10.13
N VAL A 56 -3.46 -1.22 -10.18
CA VAL A 56 -3.58 -0.37 -11.40
C VAL A 56 -2.80 -0.97 -12.58
N MET A 57 -1.66 -1.61 -12.31
CA MET A 57 -0.88 -2.31 -13.32
C MET A 57 -1.52 -3.63 -13.80
N GLY A 58 -2.65 -4.05 -13.22
CA GLY A 58 -3.27 -5.35 -13.50
C GLY A 58 -2.51 -6.55 -12.92
N ASP A 59 -1.52 -6.30 -12.04
CA ASP A 59 -0.62 -7.33 -11.52
C ASP A 59 -1.15 -7.92 -10.20
N GLN A 60 -2.26 -8.65 -10.31
CA GLN A 60 -2.90 -9.32 -9.17
C GLN A 60 -2.10 -10.50 -8.61
N GLN A 61 -1.07 -10.95 -9.32
CA GLN A 61 -0.21 -12.05 -8.90
C GLN A 61 1.01 -11.58 -8.11
N SER A 62 1.26 -10.27 -8.07
CA SER A 62 2.32 -9.67 -7.24
C SER A 62 2.20 -10.03 -5.77
N TRP A 63 3.34 -10.05 -5.08
CA TRP A 63 3.39 -10.27 -3.64
C TRP A 63 2.62 -9.18 -2.89
N ALA A 64 2.64 -7.92 -3.34
CA ALA A 64 1.84 -6.87 -2.72
C ALA A 64 0.33 -7.20 -2.72
N VAL A 65 -0.21 -7.71 -3.83
CA VAL A 65 -1.65 -8.02 -3.92
C VAL A 65 -1.99 -9.37 -3.26
N LYS A 66 -1.13 -10.39 -3.38
CA LYS A 66 -1.42 -11.69 -2.76
C LYS A 66 -1.09 -11.77 -1.28
N GLY A 67 -0.04 -11.08 -0.85
CA GLY A 67 0.46 -11.07 0.52
C GLY A 67 -0.14 -9.93 1.32
N LEU A 68 0.32 -8.70 1.06
CA LEU A 68 -0.07 -7.53 1.86
C LEU A 68 -1.58 -7.31 1.85
N TRP A 69 -2.19 -7.20 0.67
CA TRP A 69 -3.63 -6.96 0.56
C TRP A 69 -4.46 -8.07 1.22
N SER A 70 -4.08 -9.33 1.03
CA SER A 70 -4.73 -10.46 1.70
C SER A 70 -4.66 -10.33 3.22
N CYS A 71 -3.50 -9.99 3.79
CA CYS A 71 -3.38 -9.79 5.24
C CYS A 71 -4.31 -8.68 5.74
N TYR A 72 -4.34 -7.52 5.06
CA TYR A 72 -5.24 -6.43 5.44
C TYR A 72 -6.72 -6.83 5.32
N CYS A 73 -7.12 -7.58 4.27
CA CYS A 73 -8.49 -8.10 4.15
C CYS A 73 -8.87 -9.06 5.28
N ASN A 74 -7.89 -9.76 5.87
CA ASN A 74 -8.08 -10.65 7.01
C ASN A 74 -7.90 -9.94 8.37
N GLY A 75 -7.75 -8.61 8.39
CA GLY A 75 -7.53 -7.84 9.62
C GLY A 75 -6.17 -8.06 10.27
N LEU A 76 -5.20 -8.61 9.52
CA LEU A 76 -3.86 -8.91 9.99
C LEU A 76 -2.89 -7.80 9.58
N PHE A 77 -2.00 -7.43 10.50
CA PHE A 77 -0.88 -6.55 10.18
C PHE A 77 0.29 -7.39 9.62
N PRO A 78 0.91 -6.98 8.49
CA PRO A 78 1.95 -7.74 7.81
C PRO A 78 3.30 -7.69 8.56
N CYS A 79 3.42 -8.42 9.67
CA CYS A 79 4.66 -8.51 10.48
C CYS A 79 5.53 -9.75 10.20
N HIS A 80 5.00 -10.75 9.46
CA HIS A 80 5.66 -12.04 9.23
C HIS A 80 5.56 -12.56 7.80
N ILE A 81 5.26 -11.68 6.83
CA ILE A 81 5.08 -12.05 5.41
C ILE A 81 6.32 -11.77 4.59
#